data_AF-A0A625TZ63-F1
#
_entry.id   AF-A0A625TZ63-F1
#
_cell.length_a   1.000
_cell.length_b   1.000
_cell.length_c   1.000
_cell.angle_alpha   90.00
_cell.angle_beta   90.00
_cell.angle_gamma   90.00
#
_symmetry.space_group_name_H-M   'P 1'
#
loop_
_entity.id
_entity.type
_entity.pdbx_description
1 polymer ?
#
loop_
_entity_poly.entity_id
_entity_poly.type
_entity_poly.pdbx_seq_one_letter_code
_entity_poly.pdbx_strand_id
1 'polypeptide(L)'
;MLRINKLYSMPESFEPVSFYSGINLILGEKDDTSNKTNGVGKTLLIEFINFCLLKEFKSSRVSKIPHSDFSKDILICLDFNIGDINIISQRSIGKHNEPTLIINGKTIEFSGVDDALSHLSNLTFKNSKVFLHPSFRTMLGPLIRDERSEFKSIVECFDTKLHIPADYTPHLYLLGIDISPYKEAKILQREIDDLSTTKNKIKKDIEFLTGSKISSAKAEVNDLKSKVEHIKKAMDALDSDSSYEMIKDEVAELESSLEELRNKRTILKLELSRINSLVGDVYINDEEVIEVYNKFKVGLGDAIKKELDDVISFKKKIDHFQHTLLNTR
;
A
#
# COMPACT_ATOMS: atom_id res chain seq x y z
N MET A 1 -36.33 -34.07 -13.03
CA MET A 1 -36.94 -33.03 -13.89
C MET A 1 -37.89 -32.20 -13.03
N LEU A 2 -37.86 -30.86 -13.13
CA LEU A 2 -38.75 -29.97 -12.39
C LEU A 2 -40.13 -29.95 -13.07
N ARG A 3 -41.21 -30.10 -12.30
CA ARG A 3 -42.59 -30.02 -12.80
C ARG A 3 -43.45 -29.27 -11.79
N ILE A 4 -44.17 -28.24 -12.23
CA ILE A 4 -45.17 -27.55 -11.40
C ILE A 4 -46.52 -28.28 -11.47
N ASN A 5 -47.24 -28.36 -10.36
CA ASN A 5 -48.51 -29.05 -10.25
C ASN A 5 -49.66 -28.10 -9.90
N LYS A 6 -49.47 -27.24 -8.90
CA LYS A 6 -50.54 -26.36 -8.41
C LYS A 6 -49.99 -25.09 -7.76
N LEU A 7 -50.61 -23.96 -8.04
CA LEU A 7 -50.38 -22.69 -7.36
C LEU A 7 -51.67 -22.26 -6.65
N TYR A 8 -51.60 -21.92 -5.36
CA TYR A 8 -52.76 -21.53 -4.57
C TYR A 8 -52.35 -20.64 -3.39
N SER A 9 -53.32 -20.12 -2.65
CA SER A 9 -53.10 -19.31 -1.45
C SER A 9 -53.78 -19.92 -0.21
N MET A 10 -53.23 -19.63 0.97
CA MET A 10 -53.79 -19.99 2.27
C MET A 10 -53.71 -18.81 3.24
N PRO A 11 -54.85 -18.27 3.73
CA PRO A 11 -56.22 -18.55 3.29
C PRO A 11 -56.44 -18.21 1.81
N GLU A 12 -57.53 -18.74 1.23
CA GLU A 12 -57.81 -18.55 -0.20
C GLU A 12 -58.03 -17.06 -0.52
N SER A 13 -57.13 -16.51 -1.33
CA SER A 13 -57.15 -15.12 -1.80
C SER A 13 -57.26 -15.01 -3.32
N PHE A 14 -56.97 -16.10 -4.04
CA PHE A 14 -57.14 -16.21 -5.48
C PHE A 14 -57.44 -17.66 -5.85
N GLU A 15 -58.14 -17.86 -6.97
CA GLU A 15 -58.53 -19.18 -7.43
C GLU A 15 -57.30 -20.10 -7.67
N PRO A 16 -57.29 -21.32 -7.09
CA PRO A 16 -56.20 -22.26 -7.29
C PRO A 16 -55.97 -22.62 -8.77
N VAL A 17 -54.74 -22.46 -9.24
CA VAL A 17 -54.33 -22.77 -10.62
C VAL A 17 -53.66 -24.14 -10.65
N SER A 18 -54.23 -25.06 -11.43
CA SER A 18 -53.67 -26.41 -11.62
C SER A 18 -52.92 -26.49 -12.95
N PHE A 19 -51.76 -27.14 -12.94
CA PHE A 19 -50.90 -27.34 -14.11
C PHE A 19 -50.89 -28.82 -14.51
N TYR A 20 -51.07 -29.06 -15.80
CA TYR A 20 -51.17 -30.42 -16.36
C TYR A 20 -49.90 -30.81 -17.12
N SER A 21 -49.78 -32.09 -17.44
CA SER A 21 -48.71 -32.58 -18.30
C SER A 21 -48.80 -31.94 -19.70
N GLY A 22 -47.65 -31.53 -20.26
CA GLY A 22 -47.59 -30.92 -21.59
C GLY A 22 -47.53 -29.39 -21.53
N ILE A 23 -48.15 -28.73 -22.50
CA ILE A 23 -48.11 -27.26 -22.64
C ILE A 23 -49.31 -26.67 -21.92
N ASN A 24 -49.05 -25.81 -20.94
CA ASN A 24 -50.09 -25.03 -20.25
C ASN A 24 -50.07 -23.60 -20.81
N LEU A 25 -51.20 -23.12 -21.33
CA LEU A 25 -51.34 -21.79 -21.90
C LEU A 25 -52.13 -20.89 -20.95
N ILE A 26 -51.49 -19.84 -20.44
CA ILE A 26 -52.15 -18.83 -19.59
C ILE A 26 -52.60 -17.69 -20.49
N LEU A 27 -53.88 -17.72 -20.84
CA LEU A 27 -54.54 -16.66 -21.60
C LEU A 27 -55.19 -15.68 -20.63
N GLY A 28 -55.45 -14.47 -21.10
CA GLY A 28 -56.23 -13.52 -20.32
C GLY A 28 -57.27 -12.97 -21.23
N GLU A 29 -58.47 -13.11 -20.75
CA GLU A 29 -59.68 -12.73 -21.43
C GLU A 29 -59.91 -11.23 -21.25
N LYS A 30 -60.44 -10.59 -22.30
CA LYS A 30 -60.88 -9.20 -22.20
C LYS A 30 -62.24 -9.21 -21.53
N ASP A 31 -62.40 -8.37 -20.53
CA ASP A 31 -63.73 -8.04 -20.03
C ASP A 31 -64.34 -7.00 -20.99
N ASP A 32 -65.52 -7.28 -21.55
CA ASP A 32 -66.21 -6.42 -22.54
C ASP A 32 -66.46 -4.99 -22.00
N THR A 33 -66.38 -4.82 -20.68
CA THR A 33 -66.54 -3.54 -19.97
C THR A 33 -65.27 -2.68 -19.93
N SER A 34 -64.09 -3.22 -20.24
CA SER A 34 -62.83 -2.47 -20.18
C SER A 34 -61.92 -2.72 -21.39
N ASN A 35 -61.59 -1.64 -22.10
CA ASN A 35 -60.67 -1.68 -23.26
C ASN A 35 -59.19 -1.98 -22.88
N LYS A 36 -58.89 -2.36 -21.63
CA LYS A 36 -57.52 -2.60 -21.14
C LYS A 36 -57.27 -4.08 -20.93
N THR A 37 -56.46 -4.68 -21.80
CA THR A 37 -55.90 -6.04 -21.64
C THR A 37 -54.78 -6.15 -20.60
N ASN A 38 -54.27 -5.01 -20.14
CA ASN A 38 -53.13 -4.93 -19.24
C ASN A 38 -53.66 -4.81 -17.80
N GLY A 39 -53.49 -5.87 -17.00
CA GLY A 39 -53.88 -5.86 -15.58
C GLY A 39 -54.59 -7.12 -15.07
N VAL A 40 -54.93 -8.08 -15.95
CA VAL A 40 -55.67 -9.31 -15.61
C VAL A 40 -54.88 -10.36 -14.80
N GLY A 41 -53.74 -9.99 -14.18
CA GLY A 41 -53.00 -10.88 -13.27
C GLY A 41 -52.02 -11.89 -13.89
N LYS A 42 -51.91 -12.02 -15.23
CA LYS A 42 -50.98 -12.98 -15.89
C LYS A 42 -49.55 -12.93 -15.33
N THR A 43 -48.96 -11.74 -15.33
CA THR A 43 -47.58 -11.59 -14.87
C THR A 43 -47.46 -11.77 -13.36
N LEU A 44 -48.51 -11.45 -12.60
CA LEU A 44 -48.53 -11.66 -11.16
C LEU A 44 -48.52 -13.16 -10.83
N LEU A 45 -49.25 -13.98 -11.59
CA LEU A 45 -49.25 -15.44 -11.46
C LEU A 45 -47.85 -16.01 -11.69
N ILE A 46 -47.16 -15.61 -12.76
CA ILE A 46 -45.78 -16.04 -13.01
C ILE A 46 -44.84 -15.56 -11.90
N GLU A 47 -45.04 -14.35 -11.38
CA GLU A 47 -44.24 -13.82 -10.28
C GLU A 47 -44.52 -14.53 -8.95
N PHE A 48 -45.73 -15.05 -8.70
CA PHE A 48 -46.02 -15.93 -7.57
C PHE A 48 -45.28 -17.26 -7.69
N ILE A 49 -45.26 -17.88 -8.88
CA ILE A 49 -44.44 -19.07 -9.12
C ILE A 49 -42.97 -18.76 -8.84
N ASN A 50 -42.44 -17.69 -9.42
CA ASN A 50 -41.03 -17.29 -9.25
C ASN A 50 -40.71 -16.97 -7.77
N PHE A 51 -41.64 -16.34 -7.06
CA PHE A 51 -41.54 -16.06 -5.63
C PHE A 51 -41.50 -17.35 -4.82
N CYS A 52 -42.40 -18.30 -5.03
CA CYS A 52 -42.33 -19.59 -4.35
C CYS A 52 -41.07 -20.39 -4.73
N LEU A 53 -40.54 -20.21 -5.93
CA LEU A 53 -39.24 -20.76 -6.35
C LEU A 53 -38.03 -19.92 -5.84
N LEU A 54 -38.16 -19.36 -4.64
CA LEU A 54 -37.11 -18.69 -3.88
C LEU A 54 -36.51 -17.43 -4.54
N LYS A 55 -37.24 -16.71 -5.41
CA LYS A 55 -36.81 -15.38 -5.87
C LYS A 55 -36.70 -14.39 -4.70
N GLU A 56 -35.68 -13.53 -4.74
CA GLU A 56 -35.51 -12.47 -3.75
C GLU A 56 -36.71 -11.51 -3.77
N PHE A 57 -37.29 -11.23 -2.60
CA PHE A 57 -38.51 -10.43 -2.47
C PHE A 57 -38.36 -9.02 -3.06
N LYS A 58 -37.26 -8.31 -2.76
CA LYS A 58 -37.01 -6.94 -3.27
C LYS A 58 -36.96 -6.86 -4.81
N SER A 59 -36.54 -7.94 -5.45
CA SER A 59 -36.48 -8.04 -6.92
C SER A 59 -37.78 -8.55 -7.56
N SER A 60 -38.73 -9.01 -6.74
CA SER A 60 -40.00 -9.60 -7.17
C SER A 60 -41.08 -8.53 -7.32
N ARG A 61 -41.96 -8.67 -8.33
CA ARG A 61 -43.13 -7.78 -8.45
C ARG A 61 -44.10 -7.95 -7.27
N VAL A 62 -44.02 -9.08 -6.56
CA VAL A 62 -44.78 -9.35 -5.33
C VAL A 62 -44.51 -8.30 -4.25
N SER A 63 -43.31 -7.70 -4.21
CA SER A 63 -42.99 -6.62 -3.27
C SER A 63 -43.75 -5.33 -3.49
N LYS A 64 -44.36 -5.16 -4.67
CA LYS A 64 -45.10 -3.96 -5.06
C LYS A 64 -46.61 -4.08 -4.84
N ILE A 65 -47.08 -5.22 -4.34
CA ILE A 65 -48.51 -5.43 -4.09
C ILE A 65 -48.92 -4.57 -2.88
N PRO A 66 -49.93 -3.69 -3.02
CA PRO A 66 -50.43 -2.90 -1.91
C PRO A 66 -50.98 -3.78 -0.77
N HIS A 67 -50.79 -3.34 0.48
CA HIS A 67 -51.29 -4.06 1.65
C HIS A 67 -52.82 -4.11 1.74
N SER A 68 -53.52 -3.19 1.07
CA SER A 68 -54.98 -3.20 0.96
C SER A 68 -55.49 -4.38 0.14
N ASP A 69 -54.70 -4.85 -0.83
CA ASP A 69 -55.14 -5.78 -1.86
C ASP A 69 -54.68 -7.21 -1.56
N PHE A 70 -53.60 -7.36 -0.79
CA PHE A 70 -53.07 -8.65 -0.37
C PHE A 70 -52.46 -8.58 1.03
N SER A 71 -53.06 -9.33 1.96
CA SER A 71 -52.58 -9.40 3.35
C SER A 71 -51.19 -10.01 3.43
N LYS A 72 -50.38 -9.50 4.38
CA LYS A 72 -49.01 -9.99 4.63
C LYS A 72 -48.96 -11.42 5.14
N ASP A 73 -50.05 -11.90 5.73
CA ASP A 73 -50.13 -13.21 6.36
C ASP A 73 -50.58 -14.32 5.40
N ILE A 74 -51.03 -13.96 4.19
CA ILE A 74 -51.43 -14.94 3.18
C ILE A 74 -50.18 -15.68 2.71
N LEU A 75 -50.24 -17.00 2.80
CA LEU A 75 -49.24 -17.92 2.27
C LEU A 75 -49.54 -18.17 0.80
N ILE A 76 -48.56 -17.87 -0.05
CA ILE A 76 -48.54 -18.29 -1.45
C ILE A 76 -47.86 -19.65 -1.49
N CYS A 77 -48.58 -20.64 -2.00
CA CYS A 77 -48.19 -22.03 -2.01
C CYS A 77 -47.99 -22.53 -3.43
N LEU A 78 -46.82 -23.10 -3.72
CA LEU A 78 -46.52 -23.76 -4.98
C LEU A 78 -46.18 -25.22 -4.73
N ASP A 79 -46.99 -26.11 -5.29
CA ASP A 79 -46.77 -27.55 -5.36
C ASP A 79 -46.02 -27.88 -6.65
N PHE A 80 -44.86 -28.52 -6.53
CA PHE A 80 -44.03 -28.95 -7.64
C PHE A 80 -43.23 -30.21 -7.29
N ASN A 81 -42.78 -30.93 -8.32
CA ASN A 81 -41.92 -32.10 -8.20
C ASN A 81 -40.52 -31.82 -8.73
N ILE A 82 -39.51 -32.35 -8.06
CA ILE A 82 -38.14 -32.46 -8.57
C ILE A 82 -37.82 -33.95 -8.69
N GLY A 83 -37.92 -34.48 -9.91
CA GLY A 83 -37.90 -35.94 -10.10
C GLY A 83 -39.08 -36.57 -9.37
N ASP A 84 -38.81 -37.52 -8.48
CA ASP A 84 -39.84 -38.24 -7.71
C ASP A 84 -40.17 -37.57 -6.37
N ILE A 85 -39.49 -36.47 -6.02
CA ILE A 85 -39.69 -35.75 -4.77
C ILE A 85 -40.78 -34.70 -4.97
N ASN A 86 -41.85 -34.78 -4.18
CA ASN A 86 -42.90 -33.75 -4.13
C ASN A 86 -42.54 -32.68 -3.08
N ILE A 87 -42.66 -31.42 -3.48
CA ILE A 87 -42.29 -30.25 -2.70
C ILE A 87 -43.41 -29.22 -2.77
N ILE A 88 -43.88 -28.76 -1.62
CA ILE A 88 -44.76 -27.60 -1.52
C ILE A 88 -43.96 -26.48 -0.88
N SER A 89 -43.70 -25.41 -1.64
CA SER A 89 -43.08 -24.20 -1.12
C SER A 89 -44.14 -23.20 -0.68
N GLN A 90 -44.05 -22.75 0.55
CA GLN A 90 -44.95 -21.77 1.16
C GLN A 90 -44.17 -20.52 1.55
N ARG A 91 -44.64 -19.36 1.09
CA ARG A 91 -44.04 -18.05 1.43
C ARG A 91 -45.13 -17.01 1.59
N SER A 92 -45.00 -16.14 2.58
CA SER A 92 -45.86 -14.96 2.73
C SER A 92 -45.09 -13.66 2.46
N ILE A 93 -45.81 -12.57 2.24
CA ILE A 93 -45.20 -11.24 2.07
C ILE A 93 -44.64 -10.72 3.40
N GLY A 94 -45.32 -11.01 4.52
CA GLY A 94 -44.90 -10.59 5.86
C GLY A 94 -43.62 -11.27 6.32
N LYS A 95 -43.47 -12.57 6.03
CA LYS A 95 -42.30 -13.38 6.36
C LYS A 95 -41.55 -13.82 5.10
N HIS A 96 -41.30 -12.87 4.21
CA HIS A 96 -40.74 -13.18 2.90
C HIS A 96 -39.36 -13.87 2.95
N ASN A 97 -38.58 -13.67 4.03
CA ASN A 97 -37.25 -14.28 4.19
C ASN A 97 -37.27 -15.65 4.89
N GLU A 98 -38.41 -16.07 5.42
CA GLU A 98 -38.57 -17.31 6.18
C GLU A 98 -39.46 -18.28 5.39
N PRO A 99 -38.96 -18.90 4.31
CA PRO A 99 -39.75 -19.84 3.53
C PRO A 99 -39.96 -21.15 4.28
N THR A 100 -41.09 -21.81 4.04
CA THR A 100 -41.37 -23.16 4.52
C THR A 100 -41.47 -24.10 3.32
N LEU A 101 -40.76 -25.24 3.38
CA LEU A 101 -40.84 -26.30 2.38
C LEU A 101 -41.43 -27.55 3.02
N ILE A 102 -42.48 -28.10 2.41
CA ILE A 102 -43.03 -29.40 2.77
C ILE A 102 -42.53 -30.40 1.74
N ILE A 103 -41.68 -31.33 2.16
CA ILE A 103 -41.01 -32.29 1.27
C ILE A 103 -41.48 -33.69 1.61
N ASN A 104 -42.18 -34.34 0.67
CA ASN A 104 -42.83 -35.63 0.90
C ASN A 104 -43.63 -35.69 2.22
N GLY A 105 -44.34 -34.59 2.53
CA GLY A 105 -45.15 -34.46 3.76
C GLY A 105 -44.39 -33.99 5.01
N LYS A 106 -43.06 -33.87 4.98
CA LYS A 106 -42.28 -33.34 6.11
C LYS A 106 -42.07 -31.83 5.96
N THR A 107 -42.55 -31.06 6.93
CA THR A 107 -42.37 -29.61 6.99
C THR A 107 -40.96 -29.24 7.47
N ILE A 108 -40.31 -28.33 6.75
CA ILE A 108 -39.02 -27.73 7.11
C ILE A 108 -39.18 -26.22 7.00
N GLU A 109 -38.97 -25.53 8.11
CA GLU A 109 -38.98 -24.08 8.20
C GLU A 109 -37.55 -23.56 8.11
N PHE A 110 -37.33 -22.51 7.33
CA PHE A 110 -36.01 -21.91 7.15
C PHE A 110 -36.02 -20.48 7.70
N SER A 111 -34.93 -20.09 8.37
CA SER A 111 -34.70 -18.70 8.80
C SER A 111 -34.29 -17.77 7.66
N GLY A 112 -33.80 -18.34 6.55
CA GLY A 112 -33.28 -17.59 5.42
C GLY A 112 -33.59 -18.25 4.08
N VAL A 113 -33.76 -17.41 3.05
CA VAL A 113 -33.96 -17.87 1.67
C VAL A 113 -32.74 -18.64 1.16
N ASP A 114 -31.54 -18.25 1.58
CA ASP A 114 -30.28 -18.88 1.14
C ASP A 114 -30.13 -20.31 1.65
N ASP A 115 -30.59 -20.60 2.87
CA ASP A 115 -30.59 -21.95 3.45
C ASP A 115 -31.56 -22.86 2.68
N ALA A 116 -32.77 -22.35 2.41
CA ALA A 116 -33.76 -23.05 1.60
C ALA A 116 -33.26 -23.28 0.17
N LEU A 117 -32.55 -22.31 -0.41
CA LEU A 117 -31.96 -22.39 -1.74
C LEU A 117 -30.86 -23.44 -1.80
N SER A 118 -29.99 -23.48 -0.79
CA SER A 118 -28.93 -24.48 -0.66
C SER A 118 -29.54 -25.88 -0.54
N HIS A 119 -30.59 -26.02 0.27
CA HIS A 119 -31.34 -27.27 0.41
C HIS A 119 -31.98 -27.73 -0.91
N LEU A 120 -32.69 -26.84 -1.63
CA LEU A 120 -33.26 -27.16 -2.94
C LEU A 120 -32.19 -27.49 -3.98
N SER A 121 -31.06 -26.80 -3.96
CA SER A 121 -29.93 -27.08 -4.87
C SER A 121 -29.41 -28.49 -4.64
N ASN A 122 -29.17 -28.86 -3.38
CA ASN A 122 -28.72 -30.21 -3.00
C ASN A 122 -29.69 -31.30 -3.45
N LEU A 123 -31.00 -31.08 -3.31
CA LEU A 123 -32.03 -32.00 -3.79
C LEU A 123 -32.07 -32.10 -5.33
N THR A 124 -31.93 -30.97 -6.01
CA THR A 124 -31.97 -30.91 -7.48
C THR A 124 -30.80 -31.64 -8.12
N PHE A 125 -29.61 -31.49 -7.55
CA PHE A 125 -28.35 -32.01 -8.11
C PHE A 125 -27.78 -33.20 -7.35
N LYS A 126 -28.59 -33.85 -6.50
CA LYS A 126 -28.26 -35.08 -5.75
C LYS A 126 -26.92 -35.02 -4.99
N ASN A 127 -26.63 -33.90 -4.32
CA ASN A 127 -25.36 -33.67 -3.60
C ASN A 127 -24.09 -33.90 -4.44
N SER A 128 -24.14 -33.63 -5.74
CA SER A 128 -22.90 -33.49 -6.53
C SER A 128 -22.06 -32.33 -5.97
N LYS A 129 -20.73 -32.36 -6.15
CA LYS A 129 -19.84 -31.31 -5.62
C LYS A 129 -20.36 -29.93 -6.05
N VAL A 130 -20.42 -28.97 -5.13
CA VAL A 130 -20.96 -27.61 -5.33
C VAL A 130 -20.37 -26.90 -6.56
N PHE A 131 -19.13 -27.22 -6.94
CA PHE A 131 -18.47 -26.66 -8.12
C PHE A 131 -18.98 -27.22 -9.45
N LEU A 132 -19.60 -28.40 -9.47
CA LEU A 132 -20.00 -29.11 -10.69
C LEU A 132 -21.41 -28.75 -11.19
N HIS A 133 -22.21 -28.02 -10.39
CA HIS A 133 -23.56 -27.63 -10.78
C HIS A 133 -23.90 -26.17 -10.45
N PRO A 134 -24.76 -25.50 -11.21
CA PRO A 134 -25.31 -24.18 -10.86
C PRO A 134 -26.16 -24.25 -9.59
N SER A 135 -26.45 -23.09 -8.97
CA SER A 135 -27.48 -23.04 -7.93
C SER A 135 -28.88 -23.29 -8.52
N PHE A 136 -29.84 -23.72 -7.70
CA PHE A 136 -31.23 -23.85 -8.12
C PHE A 136 -31.76 -22.55 -8.76
N ARG A 137 -31.46 -21.39 -8.16
CA ARG A 137 -31.91 -20.09 -8.67
C ARG A 137 -31.25 -19.72 -9.99
N THR A 138 -29.95 -19.99 -10.12
CA THR A 138 -29.19 -19.76 -11.36
C THR A 138 -29.81 -20.54 -12.52
N MET A 139 -30.22 -21.80 -12.30
CA MET A 139 -30.92 -22.60 -13.32
C MET A 139 -32.27 -22.04 -13.75
N LEU A 140 -32.99 -21.37 -12.86
CA LEU A 140 -34.30 -20.81 -13.20
C LEU A 140 -34.23 -19.59 -14.12
N GLY A 141 -33.08 -18.93 -14.23
CA GLY A 141 -32.87 -17.77 -15.10
C GLY A 141 -33.34 -18.01 -16.55
N PRO A 142 -32.75 -18.99 -17.28
CA PRO A 142 -33.20 -19.31 -18.63
C PRO A 142 -34.59 -19.96 -18.69
N LEU A 143 -35.08 -20.56 -17.58
CA LEU A 143 -36.37 -21.28 -17.54
C LEU A 143 -37.58 -20.37 -17.29
N ILE A 144 -37.38 -19.23 -16.60
CA ILE A 144 -38.43 -18.27 -16.26
C ILE A 144 -38.00 -16.88 -16.75
N ARG A 145 -38.18 -16.64 -18.04
CA ARG A 145 -37.83 -15.37 -18.68
C ARG A 145 -39.02 -14.40 -18.70
N ASP A 146 -38.75 -13.16 -18.34
CA ASP A 146 -39.70 -12.05 -18.45
C ASP A 146 -39.54 -11.34 -19.81
N GLU A 147 -40.62 -10.72 -20.29
CA GLU A 147 -40.65 -9.89 -21.51
C GLU A 147 -39.62 -8.76 -21.45
N ARG A 148 -39.28 -8.31 -20.23
CA ARG A 148 -38.29 -7.25 -19.99
C ARG A 148 -36.85 -7.65 -20.27
N SER A 149 -36.58 -8.95 -20.44
CA SER A 149 -35.31 -9.40 -21.01
C SER A 149 -35.23 -9.14 -22.52
N GLU A 150 -36.36 -8.77 -23.13
CA GLU A 150 -36.56 -8.54 -24.56
C GLU A 150 -36.17 -9.73 -25.44
N PHE A 151 -35.85 -10.87 -24.82
CA PHE A 151 -35.30 -12.06 -25.47
C PHE A 151 -34.09 -11.77 -26.38
N LYS A 152 -33.35 -10.67 -26.11
CA LYS A 152 -32.23 -10.19 -26.93
C LYS A 152 -31.04 -11.13 -26.95
N SER A 153 -30.79 -11.79 -25.84
CA SER A 153 -29.66 -12.69 -25.65
C SER A 153 -30.14 -14.01 -25.07
N ILE A 154 -29.43 -15.07 -25.43
CA ILE A 154 -29.65 -16.41 -24.86
C ILE A 154 -29.18 -16.40 -23.39
N VAL A 155 -28.11 -15.65 -23.09
CA VAL A 155 -27.41 -15.68 -21.79
C VAL A 155 -27.95 -14.61 -20.83
N GLU A 156 -28.41 -13.47 -21.35
CA GLU A 156 -29.00 -12.40 -20.53
C GLU A 156 -30.49 -12.64 -20.36
N CYS A 157 -30.86 -13.37 -19.31
CA CYS A 157 -32.23 -13.82 -19.07
C CYS A 157 -33.07 -12.83 -18.23
N PHE A 158 -32.48 -11.76 -17.71
CA PHE A 158 -33.11 -10.85 -16.75
C PHE A 158 -33.48 -9.49 -17.38
N ASP A 159 -34.17 -8.65 -16.61
CA ASP A 159 -34.57 -7.29 -17.01
C ASP A 159 -33.36 -6.46 -17.47
N THR A 160 -33.41 -5.97 -18.71
CA THR A 160 -32.30 -5.23 -19.35
C THR A 160 -31.93 -3.96 -18.59
N LYS A 161 -32.88 -3.37 -17.85
CA LYS A 161 -32.64 -2.16 -17.04
C LYS A 161 -31.78 -2.41 -15.81
N LEU A 162 -31.71 -3.65 -15.34
CA LEU A 162 -30.94 -4.00 -14.14
C LEU A 162 -29.45 -4.18 -14.43
N HIS A 163 -29.03 -4.21 -15.70
CA HIS A 163 -27.64 -4.41 -16.12
C HIS A 163 -26.96 -5.59 -15.40
N ILE A 164 -27.71 -6.69 -15.23
CA ILE A 164 -27.20 -7.88 -14.56
C ILE A 164 -26.13 -8.53 -15.46
N PRO A 165 -24.92 -8.81 -14.96
CA PRO A 165 -23.87 -9.43 -15.76
C PRO A 165 -24.29 -10.79 -16.30
N ALA A 166 -23.85 -11.10 -17.52
CA ALA A 166 -24.09 -12.40 -18.14
C ALA A 166 -23.52 -13.55 -17.28
N ASP A 167 -24.33 -14.59 -17.12
CA ASP A 167 -24.00 -15.84 -16.43
C ASP A 167 -24.19 -17.03 -17.37
N TYR A 168 -23.07 -17.64 -17.76
CA TYR A 168 -23.05 -18.78 -18.67
C TYR A 168 -23.25 -20.11 -17.93
N THR A 169 -23.26 -20.11 -16.60
CA THR A 169 -23.32 -21.34 -15.79
C THR A 169 -24.50 -22.25 -16.15
N PRO A 170 -25.75 -21.76 -16.29
CA PRO A 170 -26.88 -22.62 -16.66
C PRO A 170 -26.69 -23.28 -18.04
N HIS A 171 -26.19 -22.52 -19.01
CA HIS A 171 -26.03 -22.96 -20.39
C HIS A 171 -24.95 -24.03 -20.51
N LEU A 172 -23.78 -23.78 -19.91
CA LEU A 172 -22.68 -24.74 -19.88
C LEU A 172 -23.11 -26.04 -19.21
N TYR A 173 -23.83 -25.94 -18.09
CA TYR A 173 -24.35 -27.12 -17.39
C TYR A 173 -25.35 -27.92 -18.22
N LEU A 174 -26.31 -27.25 -18.87
CA LEU A 174 -27.29 -27.90 -19.75
C LEU A 174 -26.66 -28.58 -20.98
N LEU A 175 -25.53 -28.05 -21.46
CA LEU A 175 -24.75 -28.65 -22.54
C LEU A 175 -23.82 -29.78 -22.07
N GLY A 176 -23.79 -30.08 -20.77
CA GLY A 176 -22.90 -31.10 -20.19
C GLY A 176 -21.43 -30.69 -20.16
N ILE A 177 -21.13 -29.40 -20.24
CA ILE A 177 -19.77 -28.85 -20.13
C ILE A 177 -19.44 -28.61 -18.65
N ASP A 178 -18.24 -28.98 -18.23
CA ASP A 178 -17.78 -28.70 -16.87
C ASP A 178 -17.71 -27.19 -16.62
N ILE A 179 -18.43 -26.75 -15.59
CA ILE A 179 -18.55 -25.34 -15.20
C ILE A 179 -17.48 -24.93 -14.19
N SER A 180 -16.69 -25.85 -13.66
CA SER A 180 -15.70 -25.58 -12.60
C SER A 180 -14.71 -24.48 -13.01
N PRO A 181 -14.07 -24.53 -14.20
CA PRO A 181 -13.14 -23.49 -14.63
C PRO A 181 -13.82 -22.12 -14.80
N TYR A 182 -15.08 -22.12 -15.26
CA TYR A 182 -15.85 -20.88 -15.42
C TYR A 182 -16.16 -20.22 -14.07
N LYS A 183 -16.54 -21.01 -13.07
CA LYS A 183 -16.77 -20.51 -11.71
C LYS A 183 -15.49 -19.96 -11.09
N GLU A 184 -14.37 -20.66 -11.23
CA GLU A 184 -13.06 -20.20 -10.75
C GLU A 184 -12.67 -18.87 -11.39
N ALA A 185 -12.82 -18.75 -12.72
CA ALA A 185 -12.56 -17.51 -13.43
C ALA A 185 -13.43 -16.34 -12.93
N LYS A 186 -14.72 -16.60 -12.64
CA LYS A 186 -15.63 -15.61 -12.05
C LYS A 186 -15.25 -15.19 -10.63
N ILE A 187 -14.76 -16.12 -9.80
CA ILE A 187 -14.29 -15.83 -8.44
C ILE A 187 -13.05 -14.94 -8.51
N LEU A 188 -12.04 -15.34 -9.31
CA LEU A 188 -10.83 -14.55 -9.52
C LEU A 188 -11.12 -13.15 -10.08
N GLN A 189 -12.07 -13.04 -11.00
CA GLN A 189 -12.52 -11.75 -11.52
C GLN A 189 -13.07 -10.83 -10.42
N ARG A 190 -13.91 -11.36 -9.52
CA ARG A 190 -14.45 -10.60 -8.39
C ARG A 190 -13.35 -10.17 -7.41
N GLU A 191 -12.41 -11.06 -7.11
CA GLU A 191 -11.27 -10.73 -6.24
C GLU A 191 -10.42 -9.60 -6.83
N ILE A 192 -10.18 -9.61 -8.15
CA ILE A 192 -9.49 -8.52 -8.85
C ILE A 192 -10.26 -7.20 -8.74
N ASP A 193 -11.58 -7.23 -8.93
CA ASP A 193 -12.43 -6.04 -8.83
C ASP A 193 -12.43 -5.47 -7.40
N ASP A 194 -12.53 -6.33 -6.38
CA ASP A 194 -12.49 -5.95 -4.96
C ASP A 194 -11.14 -5.37 -4.55
N LEU A 195 -10.03 -5.98 -5.01
CA LEU A 195 -8.69 -5.43 -4.80
C LEU A 195 -8.50 -4.08 -5.50
N SER A 196 -9.06 -3.93 -6.70
CA SER A 196 -9.02 -2.68 -7.45
C SER A 196 -9.79 -1.56 -6.73
N THR A 197 -11.00 -1.85 -6.22
CA THR A 197 -11.78 -0.87 -5.45
C THR A 197 -11.09 -0.49 -4.14
N THR A 198 -10.50 -1.46 -3.45
CA THR A 198 -9.73 -1.23 -2.21
C THR A 198 -8.48 -0.39 -2.47
N LYS A 199 -7.72 -0.70 -3.52
CA LYS A 199 -6.57 0.10 -3.98
C LYS A 199 -6.99 1.55 -4.26
N ASN A 200 -8.13 1.74 -4.92
CA ASN A 200 -8.64 3.08 -5.22
C ASN A 200 -9.10 3.84 -3.97
N LYS A 201 -9.68 3.17 -2.98
CA LYS A 201 -10.01 3.78 -1.67
C LYS A 201 -8.75 4.22 -0.93
N ILE A 202 -7.79 3.31 -0.76
CA ILE A 202 -6.49 3.61 -0.13
C ILE A 202 -5.80 4.77 -0.84
N LYS A 203 -5.82 4.78 -2.18
CA LYS A 203 -5.28 5.89 -2.97
C LYS A 203 -5.93 7.21 -2.58
N LYS A 204 -7.27 7.27 -2.54
CA LYS A 204 -8.01 8.48 -2.16
C LYS A 204 -7.71 8.92 -0.73
N ASP A 205 -7.61 7.98 0.21
CA ASP A 205 -7.35 8.26 1.62
C ASP A 205 -5.95 8.84 1.83
N ILE A 206 -4.94 8.29 1.14
CA ILE A 206 -3.57 8.83 1.18
C ILE A 206 -3.52 10.23 0.55
N GLU A 207 -4.16 10.44 -0.59
CA GLU A 207 -4.21 11.76 -1.24
C GLU A 207 -4.93 12.79 -0.37
N PHE A 208 -5.97 12.38 0.37
CA PHE A 208 -6.67 13.23 1.33
C PHE A 208 -5.79 13.58 2.55
N LEU A 209 -5.11 12.59 3.14
CA LEU A 209 -4.26 12.79 4.33
C LEU A 209 -2.99 13.60 4.05
N THR A 210 -2.38 13.39 2.88
CA THR A 210 -1.10 14.02 2.53
C THR A 210 -1.28 15.34 1.79
N GLY A 211 -2.46 15.60 1.21
CA GLY A 211 -2.70 16.77 0.35
C GLY A 211 -1.97 16.71 -1.00
N SER A 212 -1.16 15.67 -1.24
CA SER A 212 -0.39 15.45 -2.46
C SER A 212 -0.97 14.28 -3.24
N LYS A 213 -0.85 14.34 -4.57
CA LYS A 213 -1.25 13.22 -5.43
C LYS A 213 -0.24 12.09 -5.30
N ILE A 214 -0.69 10.84 -5.20
CA ILE A 214 0.25 9.70 -5.16
C ILE A 214 1.13 9.65 -6.41
N SER A 215 0.63 10.15 -7.55
CA SER A 215 1.42 10.26 -8.78
C SER A 215 2.60 11.23 -8.68
N SER A 216 2.53 12.27 -7.84
CA SER A 216 3.64 13.22 -7.64
C SER A 216 4.66 12.74 -6.61
N ALA A 217 4.28 11.81 -5.72
CA ALA A 217 5.15 11.31 -4.66
C ALA A 217 6.51 10.80 -5.18
N LYS A 218 6.56 10.11 -6.33
CA LYS A 218 7.83 9.65 -6.91
C LYS A 218 8.70 10.81 -7.40
N ALA A 219 8.09 11.87 -7.92
CA ALA A 219 8.81 13.07 -8.34
C ALA A 219 9.32 13.87 -7.12
N GLU A 220 8.49 14.02 -6.08
CA GLU A 220 8.86 14.67 -4.82
C GLU A 220 10.02 13.94 -4.12
N VAL A 221 9.99 12.60 -4.06
CA VAL A 221 11.10 11.81 -3.52
C VAL A 221 12.39 12.01 -4.32
N ASN A 222 12.30 12.07 -5.65
CA ASN A 222 13.47 12.32 -6.48
C ASN A 222 14.02 13.74 -6.30
N ASP A 223 13.14 14.75 -6.19
CA ASP A 223 13.55 16.13 -5.94
C ASP A 223 14.22 16.28 -4.56
N LEU A 224 13.64 15.67 -3.53
CA LEU A 224 14.25 15.62 -2.18
C LEU A 224 15.60 14.90 -2.19
N LYS A 225 15.74 13.78 -2.92
CA LYS A 225 17.03 13.10 -3.07
C LYS A 225 18.07 14.00 -3.74
N SER A 226 17.69 14.71 -4.80
CA SER A 226 18.56 15.67 -5.48
C SER A 226 19.02 16.79 -4.53
N LYS A 227 18.09 17.35 -3.75
CA LYS A 227 18.40 18.36 -2.72
C LYS A 227 19.38 17.83 -1.67
N VAL A 228 19.17 16.61 -1.17
CA VAL A 228 20.07 15.96 -0.21
C VAL A 228 21.46 15.75 -0.81
N GLU A 229 21.54 15.33 -2.07
CA GLU A 229 22.82 15.15 -2.76
C GLU A 229 23.56 16.47 -2.98
N HIS A 230 22.84 17.54 -3.33
CA HIS A 230 23.39 18.88 -3.42
C HIS A 230 23.92 19.38 -2.08
N ILE A 231 23.16 19.19 -1.00
CA ILE A 231 23.59 19.56 0.35
C ILE A 231 24.84 18.77 0.75
N LYS A 232 24.89 17.46 0.48
CA LYS A 232 26.09 16.65 0.74
C LYS A 232 27.31 17.16 -0.01
N LYS A 233 27.18 17.44 -1.31
CA LYS A 233 28.27 18.02 -2.11
C LYS A 233 28.73 19.37 -1.58
N ALA A 234 27.79 20.21 -1.11
CA ALA A 234 28.13 21.49 -0.50
C ALA A 234 28.85 21.32 0.84
N MET A 235 28.47 20.32 1.66
CA MET A 235 29.18 19.99 2.90
C MET A 235 30.58 19.45 2.63
N ASP A 236 30.73 18.52 1.68
CA ASP A 236 32.03 17.97 1.29
C ASP A 236 32.95 19.06 0.72
N ALA A 237 32.39 20.01 -0.05
CA ALA A 237 33.13 21.15 -0.57
C ALA A 237 33.59 22.10 0.55
N LEU A 238 32.73 22.35 1.55
CA LEU A 238 33.04 23.18 2.71
C LEU A 238 34.18 22.59 3.56
N ASP A 239 34.20 21.27 3.73
CA ASP A 239 35.30 20.56 4.41
C ASP A 239 36.61 20.58 3.60
N SER A 240 36.55 20.91 2.30
CA SER A 240 37.71 20.94 1.39
C SER A 240 38.20 22.35 1.04
N ASP A 241 37.58 23.42 1.58
CA ASP A 241 37.85 24.78 1.14
C ASP A 241 39.21 25.28 1.67
N SER A 242 40.08 25.70 0.75
CA SER A 242 41.40 26.28 1.00
C SER A 242 41.37 27.49 1.94
N SER A 243 40.20 28.07 2.19
CA SER A 243 40.01 29.14 3.17
C SER A 243 40.34 28.71 4.60
N TYR A 244 40.13 27.45 4.99
CA TYR A 244 40.53 26.99 6.33
C TYR A 244 42.06 26.88 6.45
N GLU A 245 42.73 26.38 5.41
CA GLU A 245 44.21 26.33 5.37
C GLU A 245 44.81 27.74 5.31
N MET A 246 44.27 28.64 4.49
CA MET A 246 44.73 30.04 4.42
C MET A 246 44.60 30.77 5.76
N ILE A 247 43.46 30.62 6.45
CA ILE A 247 43.28 31.23 7.77
C ILE A 247 44.24 30.61 8.79
N LYS A 248 44.47 29.30 8.71
CA LYS A 248 45.41 28.60 9.60
C LYS A 248 46.85 29.06 9.41
N ASP A 249 47.28 29.27 8.16
CA ASP A 249 48.62 29.76 7.84
C ASP A 249 48.81 31.22 8.30
N GLU A 250 47.81 32.07 8.07
CA GLU A 250 47.84 33.48 8.53
C GLU A 250 47.89 33.57 10.07
N VAL A 251 47.16 32.69 10.78
CA VAL A 251 47.24 32.59 12.24
C VAL A 251 48.62 32.12 12.70
N ALA A 252 49.23 31.16 12.02
CA ALA A 252 50.57 30.67 12.34
C ALA A 252 51.65 31.75 12.14
N GLU A 253 51.57 32.54 11.06
CA GLU A 253 52.47 33.66 10.82
C GLU A 253 52.34 34.77 11.88
N LEU A 254 51.10 35.07 12.30
CA LEU A 254 50.83 36.03 13.37
C LEU A 254 51.37 35.54 14.72
N GLU A 255 51.24 34.25 15.05
CA GLU A 255 51.81 33.68 16.27
C GLU A 255 53.34 33.77 16.28
N SER A 256 54.00 33.42 15.17
CA SER A 256 55.46 33.53 15.03
C SER A 256 55.93 34.99 15.21
N SER A 257 55.25 35.93 14.56
CA SER A 257 55.54 37.36 14.68
C SER A 257 55.37 37.87 16.12
N LEU A 258 54.35 37.37 16.83
CA LEU A 258 54.06 37.72 18.21
C LEU A 258 55.12 37.15 19.15
N GLU A 259 55.63 35.96 18.89
CA GLU A 259 56.72 35.34 19.63
C GLU A 259 58.06 36.08 19.44
N GLU A 260 58.38 36.49 18.21
CA GLU A 260 59.54 37.35 17.94
C GLU A 260 59.48 38.69 18.69
N LEU A 261 58.31 39.34 18.66
CA LEU A 261 58.09 40.61 19.38
C LEU A 261 58.17 40.40 20.89
N ARG A 262 57.66 39.29 21.42
CA ARG A 262 57.82 38.92 22.83
C ARG A 262 59.29 38.77 23.18
N ASN A 263 60.07 38.03 22.38
CA ASN A 263 61.51 37.84 22.58
C ASN A 263 62.28 39.16 22.57
N LYS A 264 62.02 40.03 21.58
CA LYS A 264 62.59 41.39 21.53
C LYS A 264 62.24 42.18 22.78
N ARG A 265 60.99 42.11 23.24
CA ARG A 265 60.55 42.76 24.48
C ARG A 265 61.30 42.20 25.70
N THR A 266 61.52 40.90 25.78
CA THR A 266 62.28 40.28 26.90
C THR A 266 63.73 40.76 26.90
N ILE A 267 64.37 40.81 25.73
CA ILE A 267 65.75 41.31 25.57
C ILE A 267 65.85 42.77 26.00
N LEU A 268 64.97 43.65 25.46
CA LEU A 268 64.95 45.06 25.83
C LEU A 268 64.66 45.27 27.32
N LYS A 269 63.82 44.43 27.93
CA LYS A 269 63.54 44.48 29.37
C LYS A 269 64.76 44.05 30.19
N LEU A 270 65.52 43.06 29.74
CA LEU A 270 66.79 42.67 30.34
C LEU A 270 67.83 43.78 30.21
N GLU A 271 67.97 44.41 29.05
CA GLU A 271 68.85 45.55 28.84
C GLU A 271 68.46 46.73 29.73
N LEU A 272 67.17 47.08 29.81
CA LEU A 272 66.67 48.10 30.74
C LEU A 272 66.96 47.74 32.19
N SER A 273 66.82 46.47 32.59
CA SER A 273 67.15 46.03 33.95
C SER A 273 68.65 46.16 34.24
N ARG A 274 69.52 45.88 33.25
CA ARG A 274 70.97 46.09 33.36
C ARG A 274 71.32 47.57 33.49
N ILE A 275 70.71 48.42 32.66
CA ILE A 275 70.90 49.88 32.74
C ILE A 275 70.41 50.41 34.09
N ASN A 276 69.25 49.96 34.57
CA ASN A 276 68.74 50.34 35.89
C ASN A 276 69.62 49.82 37.03
N SER A 277 70.25 48.65 36.89
CA SER A 277 71.25 48.16 37.87
C SER A 277 72.56 48.92 37.87
N LEU A 278 72.82 49.75 36.83
CA LEU A 278 73.97 50.67 36.78
C LEU A 278 73.65 52.04 37.40
N VAL A 279 72.39 52.31 37.75
CA VAL A 279 71.95 53.54 38.41
C VAL A 279 71.67 53.25 39.89
N GLY A 280 72.70 53.41 40.70
CA GLY A 280 72.72 53.25 42.15
C GLY A 280 74.16 52.96 42.58
N ASP A 281 74.64 53.64 43.63
CA ASP A 281 76.03 53.53 44.10
C ASP A 281 76.39 52.07 44.46
N VAL A 282 76.96 51.34 43.50
CA VAL A 282 77.51 50.02 43.74
C VAL A 282 78.93 50.20 44.25
N TYR A 283 79.04 50.19 45.58
CA TYR A 283 80.27 49.95 46.31
C TYR A 283 80.84 48.61 45.85
N ILE A 284 81.88 48.64 45.03
CA ILE A 284 82.55 47.43 44.55
C ILE A 284 83.35 46.86 45.73
N ASN A 285 82.94 45.70 46.23
CA ASN A 285 83.68 44.96 47.25
C ASN A 285 84.89 44.29 46.58
N ASP A 286 86.10 44.56 47.07
CA ASP A 286 87.37 44.11 46.46
C ASP A 286 87.44 42.57 46.30
N GLU A 287 86.69 41.82 47.10
CA GLU A 287 86.63 40.35 47.03
C GLU A 287 85.94 39.83 45.75
N GLU A 288 84.91 40.52 45.23
CA GLU A 288 84.22 40.11 43.98
C GLU A 288 85.10 40.33 42.75
N VAL A 289 85.93 41.38 42.77
CA VAL A 289 86.89 41.67 41.68
C VAL A 289 87.95 40.57 41.59
N ILE A 290 88.38 40.03 42.73
CA ILE A 290 89.36 38.94 42.79
C ILE A 290 88.76 37.63 42.24
N GLU A 291 87.49 37.33 42.51
CA GLU A 291 86.83 36.16 41.93
C GLU A 291 86.66 36.25 40.41
N VAL A 292 86.26 37.42 39.91
CA VAL A 292 86.14 37.68 38.46
C VAL A 292 87.50 37.52 37.79
N TYR A 293 88.57 38.08 38.37
CA TYR A 293 89.91 37.97 37.82
C TYR A 293 90.42 36.51 37.78
N ASN A 294 90.12 35.72 38.81
CA ASN A 294 90.48 34.30 38.84
C ASN A 294 89.71 33.47 37.79
N LYS A 295 88.44 33.78 37.50
CA LYS A 295 87.69 33.14 36.40
C LYS A 295 88.32 33.43 35.03
N PHE A 296 88.79 34.67 34.79
CA PHE A 296 89.43 35.02 33.52
C PHE A 296 90.84 34.41 33.36
N LYS A 297 91.57 34.18 34.46
CA LYS A 297 92.89 33.54 34.43
C LYS A 297 92.86 32.11 33.89
N VAL A 298 91.76 31.37 34.10
CA VAL A 298 91.62 29.96 33.70
C VAL A 298 91.41 29.81 32.19
N GLY A 299 90.84 30.79 31.49
CA GLY A 299 90.57 30.71 30.05
C GLY A 299 91.64 31.29 29.12
N LEU A 300 92.52 32.17 29.63
CA LEU A 300 93.50 32.87 28.78
C LEU A 300 94.65 31.96 28.32
N GLY A 301 95.04 30.97 29.14
CA GLY A 301 96.11 30.02 28.82
C GLY A 301 95.79 29.11 27.63
N ASP A 302 94.52 28.69 27.51
CA ASP A 302 94.06 27.82 26.42
C ASP A 302 93.92 28.56 25.08
N ALA A 303 93.59 29.86 25.12
CA ALA A 303 93.50 30.68 23.91
C ALA A 303 94.88 30.92 23.26
N ILE A 304 95.91 31.18 24.06
CA ILE A 304 97.29 31.41 23.57
C ILE A 304 97.89 30.14 22.97
N LYS A 305 97.54 28.96 23.52
CA LYS A 305 97.99 27.67 23.00
C LYS A 305 97.47 27.40 21.59
N LYS A 306 96.23 27.80 21.31
CA LYS A 306 95.58 27.66 20.00
C LYS A 306 96.25 28.53 18.92
N GLU A 307 96.61 29.77 19.25
CA GLU A 307 97.34 30.66 18.33
C GLU A 307 98.76 30.16 18.02
N LEU A 308 99.46 29.60 19.00
CA LEU A 308 100.81 29.05 18.79
C LEU A 308 100.80 27.80 17.87
N ASP A 309 99.80 26.93 18.02
CA ASP A 309 99.65 25.76 17.13
C ASP A 309 99.34 26.18 15.69
N ASP A 310 98.53 27.22 15.49
CA ASP A 310 98.24 27.77 14.17
C ASP A 310 99.50 28.36 13.51
N VAL A 311 100.35 29.06 14.27
CA VAL A 311 101.63 29.61 13.76
C VAL A 311 102.63 28.49 13.39
N ILE A 312 102.69 27.40 14.17
CA ILE A 312 103.54 26.24 13.85
C ILE A 312 103.03 25.51 12.59
N SER A 313 101.72 25.41 12.41
CA SER A 313 101.12 24.82 11.22
C SER A 313 101.43 25.62 9.94
N PHE A 314 101.46 26.96 10.07
CA PHE A 314 101.82 27.86 8.98
C PHE A 314 103.29 27.72 8.58
N LYS A 315 104.20 27.62 9.57
CA LYS A 315 105.63 27.37 9.31
C LYS A 315 105.87 26.04 8.60
N LYS A 316 105.19 24.96 9.00
CA LYS A 316 105.27 23.65 8.32
C LYS A 316 104.80 23.70 6.87
N LYS A 317 103.80 24.53 6.53
CA LYS A 317 103.36 24.74 5.15
C LYS A 317 104.42 25.47 4.32
N ILE A 318 105.13 26.45 4.90
CA ILE A 318 106.24 27.16 4.23
C ILE A 318 107.41 26.20 3.97
N ASP A 319 107.82 25.41 4.96
CA ASP A 319 108.91 24.46 4.82
C ASP A 319 108.59 23.39 3.76
N HIS A 320 107.35 22.88 3.73
CA HIS A 320 106.89 21.97 2.68
C HIS A 320 106.96 22.61 1.29
N PHE A 321 106.51 23.87 1.15
CA PHE A 321 106.56 24.60 -0.11
C PHE A 321 108.00 24.83 -0.61
N GLN A 322 108.93 25.13 0.30
CA GLN A 322 110.36 25.26 -0.02
C GLN A 322 111.00 23.94 -0.45
N HIS A 323 110.64 22.82 0.19
CA HIS A 323 111.12 21.49 -0.20
C HIS A 323 110.60 21.04 -1.57
N THR A 324 109.37 21.42 -1.95
CA THR A 324 108.83 21.10 -3.29
C THR A 324 109.54 21.89 -4.39
N LEU A 325 109.90 23.15 -4.15
CA LEU A 325 110.61 24.00 -5.12
C LEU A 325 112.07 23.58 -5.34
N LEU A 326 112.73 23.00 -4.33
CA LEU A 326 114.12 22.51 -4.44
C LEU A 326 114.25 21.14 -5.11
N ASN A 327 113.17 20.36 -5.18
CA ASN A 327 113.15 19.01 -5.79
C ASN A 327 112.65 18.95 -7.24
N THR A 328 112.31 20.08 -7.85
CA THR A 328 111.89 20.19 -9.27
C THR A 328 112.91 20.93 -10.15
N ARG A 329 114.21 20.67 -9.97
CA ARG A 329 115.26 21.18 -10.85
C ARG A 329 115.91 20.07 -11.65
#